data_AF-A0A1G7MPW5-F1
#
_entry.id   AF-A0A1G7MPW5-F1
#
_cell.length_a   1.000
_cell.length_b   1.000
_cell.length_c   1.000
_cell.angle_alpha   90.00
_cell.angle_beta   90.00
_cell.angle_gamma   90.00
#
_symmetry.space_group_name_H-M   'P 1'
#
loop_
_entity.id
_entity.type
_entity.pdbx_description
1 polymer ?
#
loop_
_entity_poly.entity_id
_entity_poly.type
_entity_poly.pdbx_seq_one_letter_code
_entity_poly.pdbx_strand_id
1 'polypeptide(L)'
;MKKNILLMLLICAITLMFSCRRQNLTEEFDKTTSVKNSRIPDSLQYLVNFLVSRGEKANNITFSGLDSSFVIDNDVFMFKKDVKLAMEIELGNNSLNKKNLTIDQLISLRKSAVRPDVIGQRQFLNGDNGNPWFVNDQFIINIKVKINATTPSWRNAAQLAIYNFNLNSLTSITKIKIREVLDGQNVTISETGTTNANSAVIADAQRPHYAITPPGQYIVAPGSYIRIYNNHDYFTLAQKTLTITHELGHVIGLAHTNGTASDEMQIAGTAASDSFSYMNSSLILDSFEGFTNNDLIALRTMYPKTIGNWELLSGKATNISIGHNNDIYSVGNNVTSTGDYNVQWWNGSGWVQQTAGGWFGNGTATKIAVPANDRNPFWIDNSKQIYSMGYPSPITYPGAEALDIATNGDGELYVVSTEPSSNGYNIKKWNSATSAWENISAPGALKIASGLNGGMAIIDNAGNFYIKRENTSFFYTSTQYINFKEVALNGVTGLQGHVFALGGAANANGDYQLFRWTGYDWYNVGATGYTIAVDNEGHPWLTKKNGDIYRNLSL
;
A
#
# COMPACT_ATOMS: atom_id res chain seq x y z
N MET A 1 -2.92 9.23 44.47
CA MET A 1 -2.52 8.31 43.38
C MET A 1 -3.61 7.33 42.92
N LYS A 2 -4.51 6.80 43.77
CA LYS A 2 -5.52 5.81 43.33
C LYS A 2 -6.76 6.35 42.58
N LYS A 3 -7.04 7.67 42.61
CA LYS A 3 -8.20 8.26 41.89
C LYS A 3 -7.93 8.64 40.43
N ASN A 4 -6.67 8.80 40.02
CA ASN A 4 -6.34 9.16 38.63
C ASN A 4 -6.19 7.92 37.72
N ILE A 5 -5.99 6.74 38.30
CA ILE A 5 -5.93 5.47 37.55
C ILE A 5 -7.33 5.03 37.10
N LEU A 6 -8.37 5.34 37.88
CA LEU A 6 -9.76 4.99 37.53
C LEU A 6 -10.33 5.87 36.41
N LEU A 7 -9.91 7.13 36.32
CA LEU A 7 -10.32 8.04 35.23
C LEU A 7 -9.58 7.71 33.92
N MET A 8 -8.33 7.27 33.99
CA MET A 8 -7.56 6.84 32.81
C MET A 8 -8.05 5.48 32.26
N LEU A 9 -8.53 4.58 33.13
CA LEU A 9 -9.20 3.33 32.71
C LEU A 9 -10.62 3.56 32.16
N LEU A 10 -11.30 4.63 32.58
CA LEU A 10 -12.63 4.99 32.04
C LEU A 10 -12.54 5.70 30.68
N ILE A 11 -11.44 6.41 30.41
CA ILE A 11 -11.20 7.07 29.10
C ILE A 11 -10.68 6.08 28.04
N CYS A 12 -10.08 4.94 28.43
CA CYS A 12 -9.75 3.85 27.49
C CYS A 12 -10.96 2.97 27.11
N ALA A 13 -12.13 3.16 27.72
CA ALA A 13 -13.31 2.29 27.52
C ALA A 13 -14.43 2.91 26.65
N ILE A 14 -14.19 4.08 26.04
CA ILE A 14 -15.05 4.62 24.96
C ILE A 14 -14.28 4.51 23.64
N THR A 15 -13.81 3.31 23.33
CA THR A 15 -13.75 2.88 21.94
C THR A 15 -15.21 2.66 21.53
N LEU A 16 -15.79 3.62 20.82
CA LEU A 16 -17.02 3.35 20.07
C LEU A 16 -16.66 2.27 19.06
N MET A 17 -16.89 1.01 19.42
CA MET A 17 -16.87 -0.07 18.44
C MET A 17 -18.04 0.19 17.49
N PHE A 18 -17.72 0.78 16.34
CA PHE A 18 -18.63 0.83 15.21
C PHE A 18 -18.71 -0.58 14.66
N SER A 19 -19.79 -1.26 15.01
CA SER A 19 -20.02 -2.64 14.62
C SER A 19 -21.16 -2.68 13.60
N CYS A 20 -20.84 -3.10 12.37
CA CYS A 20 -21.73 -3.99 11.63
C CYS A 20 -21.84 -5.28 12.46
N ARG A 21 -22.88 -5.36 13.30
CA ARG A 21 -23.02 -6.40 14.31
C ARG A 21 -23.29 -7.75 13.64
N ARG A 22 -22.37 -8.70 13.85
CA ARG A 22 -22.52 -10.12 13.54
C ARG A 22 -23.72 -10.70 14.31
N GLN A 23 -24.74 -11.19 13.60
CA GLN A 23 -25.64 -12.21 14.15
C GLN A 23 -25.04 -13.57 13.85
N ASN A 24 -24.53 -14.25 14.88
CA ASN A 24 -24.15 -15.65 14.79
C ASN A 24 -25.43 -16.50 14.76
N LEU A 25 -25.76 -17.07 13.61
CA LEU A 25 -26.63 -18.25 13.52
C LEU A 25 -26.02 -19.20 12.50
N THR A 26 -25.55 -20.35 12.99
CA THR A 26 -25.26 -21.53 12.19
C THR A 26 -26.58 -22.10 11.70
N GLU A 27 -26.99 -21.75 10.49
CA GLU A 27 -28.02 -22.49 9.76
C GLU A 27 -27.38 -23.20 8.58
N GLU A 28 -27.58 -24.52 8.57
CA GLU A 28 -27.24 -25.40 7.46
C GLU A 28 -28.19 -25.08 6.30
N PHE A 29 -27.62 -24.61 5.18
CA PHE A 29 -28.38 -24.10 4.03
C PHE A 29 -29.11 -25.25 3.32
N ASP A 30 -30.43 -25.34 3.47
CA ASP A 30 -31.26 -26.27 2.68
C ASP A 30 -31.41 -25.74 1.25
N LYS A 31 -30.61 -26.31 0.33
CA LYS A 31 -30.50 -25.89 -1.08
C LYS A 31 -31.78 -26.10 -1.91
N THR A 32 -32.76 -26.79 -1.35
CA THR A 32 -33.96 -27.25 -2.07
C THR A 32 -35.14 -26.26 -2.06
N THR A 33 -35.07 -25.16 -1.31
CA THR A 33 -36.17 -24.17 -1.21
C THR A 33 -35.77 -22.76 -1.64
N SER A 34 -36.71 -22.00 -2.22
CA SER A 34 -36.54 -20.56 -2.47
C SER A 34 -36.41 -19.81 -1.15
N VAL A 35 -35.37 -18.99 -0.97
CA VAL A 35 -35.19 -18.28 0.29
C VAL A 35 -36.15 -17.10 0.34
N LYS A 36 -37.14 -17.16 1.22
CA LYS A 36 -38.10 -16.06 1.42
C LYS A 36 -37.54 -15.09 2.45
N ASN A 37 -37.08 -13.93 1.99
CA ASN A 37 -36.81 -12.80 2.88
C ASN A 37 -38.08 -11.95 3.05
N SER A 38 -38.70 -12.00 4.23
CA SER A 38 -39.95 -11.29 4.54
C SER A 38 -39.86 -9.75 4.43
N ARG A 39 -38.65 -9.19 4.36
CA ARG A 39 -38.39 -7.75 4.18
C ARG A 39 -38.37 -7.33 2.70
N ILE A 40 -38.58 -8.26 1.78
CA ILE A 40 -38.51 -8.02 0.33
C ILE A 40 -39.83 -8.45 -0.32
N PRO A 41 -40.43 -7.62 -1.21
CA PRO A 41 -41.65 -7.98 -1.92
C PRO A 41 -41.51 -9.33 -2.64
N ASP A 42 -42.56 -10.17 -2.58
CA ASP A 42 -42.56 -11.49 -3.23
C ASP A 42 -42.22 -11.41 -4.73
N SER A 43 -42.60 -10.29 -5.37
CA SER A 43 -42.30 -10.01 -6.78
C SER A 43 -40.81 -9.83 -7.10
N LEU A 44 -39.94 -9.71 -6.09
CA LEU A 44 -38.49 -9.51 -6.24
C LEU A 44 -37.66 -10.70 -5.74
N GLN A 45 -38.28 -11.74 -5.16
CA GLN A 45 -37.51 -12.84 -4.55
C GLN A 45 -36.68 -13.65 -5.54
N TYR A 46 -37.04 -13.65 -6.82
CA TYR A 46 -36.20 -14.27 -7.86
C TYR A 46 -34.84 -13.56 -8.01
N LEU A 47 -34.78 -12.24 -7.78
CA LEU A 47 -33.52 -11.49 -7.79
C LEU A 47 -32.71 -11.76 -6.51
N VAL A 48 -33.39 -11.94 -5.37
CA VAL A 48 -32.73 -12.36 -4.11
C VAL A 48 -32.13 -13.75 -4.27
N ASN A 49 -32.87 -14.72 -4.82
CA ASN A 49 -32.35 -16.05 -5.10
C ASN A 49 -31.15 -15.99 -6.06
N PHE A 50 -31.17 -15.09 -7.04
CA PHE A 50 -30.03 -14.87 -7.92
C PHE A 50 -28.80 -14.36 -7.16
N LEU A 51 -28.94 -13.33 -6.31
CA LEU A 51 -27.86 -12.85 -5.43
C LEU A 51 -27.33 -13.97 -4.52
N VAL A 52 -28.23 -14.74 -3.89
CA VAL A 52 -27.86 -15.87 -3.02
C VAL A 52 -27.12 -16.97 -3.77
N SER A 53 -27.50 -17.24 -5.03
CA SER A 53 -26.78 -18.19 -5.89
C SER A 53 -25.35 -17.75 -6.25
N ARG A 54 -24.97 -16.52 -5.89
CA ARG A 54 -23.64 -15.91 -6.08
C ARG A 54 -22.85 -15.73 -4.78
N GLY A 55 -23.37 -16.22 -3.65
CA GLY A 55 -22.69 -16.22 -2.35
C GLY A 55 -23.33 -15.31 -1.32
N GLU A 56 -24.27 -14.45 -1.73
CA GLU A 56 -24.90 -13.52 -0.81
C GLU A 56 -25.81 -14.22 0.20
N LYS A 57 -25.83 -13.71 1.43
CA LYS A 57 -26.72 -14.24 2.47
C LYS A 57 -28.08 -13.57 2.39
N ALA A 58 -29.13 -14.38 2.23
CA ALA A 58 -30.47 -13.86 2.06
C ALA A 58 -30.92 -12.95 3.22
N ASN A 59 -30.52 -13.24 4.45
CA ASN A 59 -30.82 -12.44 5.64
C ASN A 59 -30.05 -11.11 5.71
N ASN A 60 -28.95 -10.98 4.96
CA ASN A 60 -28.18 -9.75 4.84
C ASN A 60 -28.69 -8.84 3.71
N ILE A 61 -29.58 -9.36 2.85
CA ILE A 61 -30.18 -8.57 1.77
C ILE A 61 -31.42 -7.86 2.31
N THR A 62 -31.53 -6.56 2.05
CA THR A 62 -32.76 -5.79 2.23
C THR A 62 -33.08 -5.03 0.95
N PHE A 63 -34.34 -4.60 0.77
CA PHE A 63 -34.74 -3.84 -0.41
C PHE A 63 -35.22 -2.44 0.00
N SER A 64 -34.59 -1.42 -0.57
CA SER A 64 -35.02 -0.03 -0.43
C SER A 64 -35.94 0.33 -1.60
N GLY A 65 -37.21 0.55 -1.28
CA GLY A 65 -38.20 0.98 -2.27
C GLY A 65 -38.01 2.43 -2.74
N LEU A 66 -37.32 3.27 -1.96
CA LEU A 66 -37.12 4.69 -2.25
C LEU A 66 -36.32 4.93 -3.53
N ASP A 67 -35.28 4.12 -3.73
CA ASP A 67 -34.33 4.22 -4.84
C ASP A 67 -34.24 2.93 -5.65
N SER A 68 -35.09 1.95 -5.33
CA SER A 68 -35.14 0.64 -5.99
C SER A 68 -33.81 -0.11 -5.98
N SER A 69 -33.17 -0.20 -4.80
CA SER A 69 -31.90 -0.90 -4.60
C SER A 69 -32.01 -2.07 -3.61
N PHE A 70 -31.17 -3.07 -3.82
CA PHE A 70 -30.88 -4.11 -2.84
C PHE A 70 -29.68 -3.66 -2.01
N VAL A 71 -29.84 -3.56 -0.69
CA VAL A 71 -28.73 -3.31 0.25
C VAL A 71 -28.25 -4.66 0.76
N ILE A 72 -26.94 -4.88 0.68
CA ILE A 72 -26.20 -6.10 1.00
C ILE A 72 -25.21 -5.71 2.10
N ASP A 73 -25.10 -6.53 3.15
CA ASP A 73 -24.15 -6.32 4.26
C ASP A 73 -24.21 -4.94 4.95
N ASN A 74 -25.31 -4.20 4.75
CA ASN A 74 -25.67 -2.88 5.28
C ASN A 74 -25.05 -1.66 4.60
N ASP A 75 -23.80 -1.74 4.16
CA ASP A 75 -23.02 -0.64 3.57
C ASP A 75 -22.69 -0.85 2.08
N VAL A 76 -23.31 -1.86 1.47
CA VAL A 76 -23.16 -2.14 0.06
C VAL A 76 -24.53 -2.18 -0.61
N PHE A 77 -24.65 -1.72 -1.85
CA PHE A 77 -25.90 -1.88 -2.58
C PHE A 77 -25.73 -2.16 -4.08
N MET A 78 -26.83 -2.61 -4.70
CA MET A 78 -26.98 -2.72 -6.15
C MET A 78 -28.38 -2.25 -6.56
N PHE A 79 -28.50 -1.49 -7.65
CA PHE A 79 -29.82 -1.16 -8.14
C PHE A 79 -30.53 -2.41 -8.69
N LYS A 80 -31.84 -2.46 -8.52
CA LYS A 80 -32.70 -3.52 -9.06
C LYS A 80 -32.47 -3.74 -10.56
N LYS A 81 -32.29 -2.65 -11.32
CA LYS A 81 -32.00 -2.71 -12.76
C LYS A 81 -30.68 -3.43 -13.06
N ASP A 82 -29.68 -3.27 -12.19
CA ASP A 82 -28.34 -3.83 -12.39
C ASP A 82 -28.33 -5.31 -12.03
N VAL A 83 -28.99 -5.70 -10.94
CA VAL A 83 -29.17 -7.11 -10.56
C VAL A 83 -29.95 -7.86 -11.65
N LYS A 84 -30.99 -7.22 -12.20
CA LYS A 84 -31.77 -7.77 -13.31
C LYS A 84 -30.90 -7.95 -14.57
N LEU A 85 -30.12 -6.93 -14.92
CA LEU A 85 -29.22 -6.98 -16.08
C LEU A 85 -28.14 -8.06 -15.91
N ALA A 86 -27.56 -8.20 -14.72
CA ALA A 86 -26.61 -9.26 -14.41
C ALA A 86 -27.24 -10.65 -14.59
N MET A 87 -28.47 -10.84 -14.10
CA MET A 87 -29.21 -12.09 -14.28
C MET A 87 -29.49 -12.40 -15.76
N GLU A 88 -29.83 -11.39 -16.56
CA GLU A 88 -30.04 -11.51 -18.01
C GLU A 88 -28.76 -11.92 -18.73
N ILE A 89 -27.63 -11.28 -18.41
CA ILE A 89 -26.33 -11.54 -19.06
C ILE A 89 -25.79 -12.92 -18.69
N GLU A 90 -25.87 -13.29 -17.40
CA GLU A 90 -25.27 -14.51 -16.88
C GLU A 90 -26.09 -15.76 -17.20
N LEU A 91 -27.42 -15.65 -17.17
CA LEU A 91 -28.32 -16.79 -17.43
C LEU A 91 -28.89 -16.79 -18.87
N GLY A 92 -28.70 -15.70 -19.62
CA GLY A 92 -29.23 -15.47 -20.98
C GLY A 92 -30.62 -14.84 -20.99
N ASN A 93 -30.93 -14.04 -22.02
CA ASN A 93 -32.14 -13.19 -22.14
C ASN A 93 -33.50 -13.86 -21.85
N ASN A 94 -33.61 -15.19 -21.95
CA ASN A 94 -34.83 -15.94 -21.66
C ASN A 94 -35.05 -16.26 -20.16
N SER A 95 -34.11 -15.88 -19.28
CA SER A 95 -34.17 -16.15 -17.84
C SER A 95 -35.21 -15.31 -17.09
N LEU A 96 -35.50 -14.08 -17.55
CA LEU A 96 -36.50 -13.17 -16.95
C LEU A 96 -37.92 -13.72 -16.91
N ASN A 97 -38.25 -14.59 -17.86
CA ASN A 97 -39.57 -15.22 -17.96
C ASN A 97 -39.75 -16.35 -16.95
N LYS A 98 -38.68 -16.75 -16.24
CA LYS A 98 -38.66 -17.85 -15.27
C LYS A 98 -38.60 -17.29 -13.84
N LYS A 99 -39.69 -16.64 -13.39
CA LYS A 99 -39.80 -16.02 -12.04
C LYS A 99 -39.70 -17.01 -10.85
N ASN A 100 -39.62 -18.32 -11.12
CA ASN A 100 -39.70 -19.38 -10.11
C ASN A 100 -38.48 -20.33 -10.13
N LEU A 101 -37.30 -19.86 -10.55
CA LEU A 101 -36.09 -20.69 -10.50
C LEU A 101 -35.65 -20.92 -9.04
N THR A 102 -35.36 -22.18 -8.68
CA THR A 102 -34.73 -22.53 -7.40
C THR A 102 -33.25 -22.15 -7.41
N ILE A 103 -32.62 -22.09 -6.23
CA ILE A 103 -31.18 -21.84 -6.09
C ILE A 103 -30.38 -22.89 -6.86
N ASP A 104 -30.72 -24.19 -6.73
CA ASP A 104 -30.07 -25.26 -7.48
C ASP A 104 -30.24 -25.14 -9.00
N GLN A 105 -31.41 -24.67 -9.46
CA GLN A 105 -31.62 -24.39 -10.88
C GLN A 105 -30.77 -23.20 -11.35
N LEU A 106 -30.60 -22.16 -10.54
CA LEU A 106 -29.72 -21.03 -10.84
C LEU A 106 -28.25 -21.44 -10.85
N ILE A 107 -27.83 -22.29 -9.90
CA ILE A 107 -26.48 -22.87 -9.84
C ILE A 107 -26.23 -23.79 -11.04
N SER A 108 -27.21 -24.59 -11.45
CA SER A 108 -27.09 -25.51 -12.60
C SER A 108 -27.18 -24.77 -13.95
N LEU A 109 -27.94 -23.68 -14.02
CA LEU A 109 -28.01 -22.78 -15.18
C LEU A 109 -26.82 -21.84 -15.26
N ARG A 110 -25.98 -21.78 -14.22
CA ARG A 110 -24.62 -21.29 -14.32
C ARG A 110 -23.93 -22.19 -15.34
N LYS A 111 -24.03 -21.81 -16.61
CA LYS A 111 -23.26 -22.45 -17.68
C LYS A 111 -21.81 -22.51 -17.22
N SER A 112 -21.07 -23.47 -17.76
CA SER A 112 -19.59 -23.55 -17.79
C SER A 112 -18.97 -22.32 -18.49
N ALA A 113 -19.51 -21.13 -18.26
CA ALA A 113 -19.39 -19.96 -19.08
C ALA A 113 -18.18 -19.16 -18.65
N VAL A 114 -17.36 -18.89 -19.65
CA VAL A 114 -16.34 -17.85 -19.77
C VAL A 114 -16.98 -16.45 -19.66
N ARG A 115 -17.87 -16.21 -18.69
CA ARG A 115 -18.56 -14.93 -18.46
C ARG A 115 -18.31 -14.46 -17.01
N PRO A 116 -18.04 -13.16 -16.80
CA PRO A 116 -17.73 -12.62 -15.48
C PRO A 116 -18.92 -12.78 -14.52
N ASP A 117 -18.65 -12.99 -13.24
CA ASP A 117 -19.65 -13.06 -12.17
C ASP A 117 -19.47 -11.81 -11.33
N VAL A 118 -20.18 -10.75 -11.71
CA VAL A 118 -19.98 -9.40 -11.15
C VAL A 118 -20.50 -9.31 -9.71
N ILE A 119 -21.44 -10.19 -9.35
CA ILE A 119 -22.08 -10.24 -8.03
C ILE A 119 -21.25 -11.08 -7.06
N GLY A 120 -20.77 -12.25 -7.48
CA GLY A 120 -19.85 -13.08 -6.70
C GLY A 120 -18.40 -12.59 -6.72
N GLN A 121 -18.16 -11.33 -7.11
CA GLN A 121 -16.85 -10.67 -7.22
C GLN A 121 -15.82 -11.36 -8.14
N ARG A 122 -16.22 -12.31 -8.99
CA ARG A 122 -15.31 -12.96 -9.95
C ARG A 122 -15.21 -12.12 -11.21
N GLN A 123 -14.36 -11.11 -11.15
CA GLN A 123 -14.03 -10.27 -12.30
C GLN A 123 -13.13 -11.07 -13.25
N PHE A 124 -13.63 -11.23 -14.48
CA PHE A 124 -13.07 -11.88 -15.66
C PHE A 124 -11.82 -12.77 -15.48
N LEU A 125 -12.00 -14.08 -15.72
CA LEU A 125 -10.93 -14.94 -16.22
C LEU A 125 -10.52 -14.43 -17.59
N ASN A 126 -9.43 -13.65 -17.68
CA ASN A 126 -8.76 -13.58 -18.97
C ASN A 126 -8.30 -15.00 -19.30
N GLY A 127 -8.76 -15.53 -20.45
CA GLY A 127 -8.57 -16.93 -20.85
C GLY A 127 -7.10 -17.36 -20.92
N ASP A 128 -6.18 -16.41 -20.86
CA ASP A 128 -4.75 -16.62 -21.00
C ASP A 128 -3.98 -16.79 -19.67
N ASN A 129 -4.53 -16.34 -18.51
CA ASN A 129 -3.74 -16.23 -17.26
C ASN A 129 -4.26 -17.02 -16.05
N GLY A 130 -5.44 -17.63 -16.10
CA GLY A 130 -5.96 -18.48 -15.02
C GLY A 130 -6.23 -17.80 -13.66
N ASN A 131 -6.05 -16.48 -13.54
CA ASN A 131 -6.34 -15.72 -12.33
C ASN A 131 -7.81 -15.24 -12.32
N PRO A 132 -8.68 -15.74 -11.42
CA PRO A 132 -10.12 -15.39 -11.39
C PRO A 132 -10.42 -14.00 -10.81
N TRP A 133 -9.39 -13.25 -10.42
CA TRP A 133 -9.48 -11.94 -9.75
C TRP A 133 -9.17 -10.76 -10.65
N PHE A 134 -8.63 -11.01 -11.84
CA PHE A 134 -8.07 -9.98 -12.69
C PHE A 134 -9.16 -9.05 -13.26
N VAL A 135 -8.98 -7.75 -13.07
CA VAL A 135 -9.87 -6.73 -13.61
C VAL A 135 -9.26 -6.16 -14.88
N ASN A 136 -10.02 -6.22 -15.98
CA ASN A 136 -9.57 -5.72 -17.27
C ASN A 136 -9.27 -4.21 -17.21
N ASP A 137 -8.18 -3.80 -17.86
CA ASP A 137 -7.69 -2.42 -17.93
C ASP A 137 -8.73 -1.40 -18.42
N GLN A 138 -9.72 -1.84 -19.21
CA GLN A 138 -10.83 -1.00 -19.63
C GLN A 138 -11.67 -0.46 -18.45
N PHE A 139 -11.56 -1.04 -17.26
CA PHE A 139 -12.50 -0.76 -16.18
C PHE A 139 -12.00 0.31 -15.19
N ILE A 140 -10.71 0.39 -14.81
CA ILE A 140 -10.35 1.08 -13.54
C ILE A 140 -9.01 1.85 -13.55
N ILE A 141 -8.35 2.06 -14.70
CA ILE A 141 -7.06 2.80 -14.71
C ILE A 141 -7.17 4.31 -14.47
N ASN A 142 -8.38 4.86 -14.34
CA ASN A 142 -8.65 6.29 -14.15
C ASN A 142 -10.11 6.57 -13.72
N ILE A 143 -10.49 6.15 -12.52
CA ILE A 143 -11.85 6.38 -12.00
C ILE A 143 -12.09 7.87 -11.82
N LYS A 144 -13.07 8.41 -12.54
CA LYS A 144 -13.52 9.79 -12.41
C LYS A 144 -14.59 9.89 -11.32
N VAL A 145 -14.37 10.68 -10.30
CA VAL A 145 -15.28 10.86 -9.17
C VAL A 145 -15.81 12.28 -9.17
N LYS A 146 -17.14 12.44 -9.14
CA LYS A 146 -17.79 13.73 -8.88
C LYS A 146 -18.20 13.82 -7.42
N ILE A 147 -17.70 14.83 -6.72
CA ILE A 147 -18.05 15.08 -5.32
C ILE A 147 -19.23 16.07 -5.28
N ASN A 148 -20.43 15.54 -5.06
CA ASN A 148 -21.68 16.29 -4.89
C ASN A 148 -22.04 16.50 -3.40
N ALA A 149 -21.13 16.21 -2.48
CA ALA A 149 -21.31 16.57 -1.07
C ALA A 149 -21.39 18.10 -0.90
N THR A 150 -22.44 18.54 -0.22
CA THR A 150 -22.72 19.94 0.12
C THR A 150 -22.07 20.35 1.43
N THR A 151 -21.95 19.43 2.38
CA THR A 151 -21.27 19.66 3.65
C THR A 151 -19.74 19.74 3.43
N PRO A 152 -19.07 20.84 3.84
CA PRO A 152 -17.64 21.02 3.59
C PRO A 152 -16.76 19.90 4.16
N SER A 153 -17.10 19.38 5.35
CA SER A 153 -16.31 18.31 5.98
C SER A 153 -16.38 16.99 5.21
N TRP A 154 -17.53 16.64 4.61
CA TRP A 154 -17.67 15.46 3.74
C TRP A 154 -16.99 15.64 2.38
N ARG A 155 -17.04 16.86 1.83
CA ARG A 155 -16.27 17.19 0.62
C ARG A 155 -14.77 17.01 0.85
N ASN A 156 -14.24 17.58 1.93
CA ASN A 156 -12.83 17.45 2.28
C ASN A 156 -12.44 15.98 2.54
N ALA A 157 -13.29 15.22 3.24
CA ALA A 157 -13.07 13.79 3.47
C ALA A 157 -13.01 12.98 2.17
N ALA A 158 -13.92 13.26 1.21
CA ALA A 158 -13.91 12.61 -0.08
C ALA A 158 -12.65 12.95 -0.90
N GLN A 159 -12.17 14.19 -0.84
CA GLN A 159 -10.90 14.57 -1.47
C GLN A 159 -9.70 13.85 -0.86
N LEU A 160 -9.66 13.70 0.47
CA LEU A 160 -8.62 12.94 1.16
C LEU A 160 -8.71 11.43 0.85
N ALA A 161 -9.90 10.87 0.72
CA ALA A 161 -10.09 9.48 0.32
C ALA A 161 -9.60 9.23 -1.12
N ILE A 162 -9.88 10.14 -2.05
CA ILE A 162 -9.29 10.10 -3.39
C ILE A 162 -7.76 10.17 -3.29
N TYR A 163 -7.21 11.05 -2.46
CA TYR A 163 -5.76 11.14 -2.25
C TYR A 163 -5.17 9.82 -1.73
N ASN A 164 -5.83 9.11 -0.81
CA ASN A 164 -5.37 7.80 -0.30
C ASN A 164 -5.15 6.79 -1.43
N PHE A 165 -6.08 6.67 -2.38
CA PHE A 165 -5.94 5.80 -3.56
C PHE A 165 -4.90 6.27 -4.59
N ASN A 166 -4.31 7.45 -4.40
CA ASN A 166 -3.22 7.97 -5.23
C ASN A 166 -1.87 8.00 -4.51
N LEU A 167 -1.77 7.45 -3.29
CA LEU A 167 -0.50 7.29 -2.61
C LEU A 167 0.47 6.44 -3.44
N ASN A 168 1.75 6.82 -3.45
CA ASN A 168 2.79 6.08 -4.16
C ASN A 168 2.91 4.63 -3.70
N SER A 169 2.54 4.31 -2.45
CA SER A 169 2.48 2.94 -1.94
C SER A 169 1.49 2.04 -2.71
N LEU A 170 0.48 2.62 -3.35
CA LEU A 170 -0.50 1.90 -4.17
C LEU A 170 -0.26 2.05 -5.69
N THR A 171 -0.05 3.28 -6.17
CA THR A 171 0.00 3.59 -7.62
C THR A 171 1.28 3.09 -8.32
N SER A 172 2.31 2.78 -7.54
CA SER A 172 3.52 2.12 -8.01
C SER A 172 3.30 0.66 -8.40
N ILE A 173 2.41 -0.04 -7.68
CA ILE A 173 2.22 -1.49 -7.76
C ILE A 173 0.87 -1.91 -8.35
N THR A 174 -0.06 -0.96 -8.50
CA THR A 174 -1.36 -1.19 -9.13
C THR A 174 -1.61 -0.20 -10.25
N LYS A 175 -2.55 -0.55 -11.14
CA LYS A 175 -3.03 0.36 -12.19
C LYS A 175 -4.09 1.35 -11.71
N ILE A 176 -4.53 1.26 -10.45
CA ILE A 176 -5.60 2.10 -9.91
C ILE A 176 -5.15 3.55 -9.88
N LYS A 177 -6.00 4.43 -10.40
CA LYS A 177 -5.94 5.87 -10.20
C LYS A 177 -7.35 6.41 -10.07
N ILE A 178 -7.55 7.31 -9.12
CA ILE A 178 -8.83 7.97 -8.89
C ILE A 178 -8.63 9.47 -9.01
N ARG A 179 -9.54 10.19 -9.67
CA ARG A 179 -9.44 11.65 -9.77
C ARG A 179 -10.80 12.30 -9.62
N GLU A 180 -10.80 13.47 -9.00
CA GLU A 180 -11.98 14.33 -8.95
C GLU A 180 -12.26 14.93 -10.33
N VAL A 181 -13.53 15.00 -10.72
CA VAL A 181 -14.01 15.68 -11.93
C VAL A 181 -15.29 16.46 -11.62
N LEU A 182 -15.54 17.50 -12.43
CA LEU A 182 -16.79 18.26 -12.36
C LEU A 182 -17.94 17.55 -13.09
N ASP A 183 -17.65 16.90 -14.23
CA ASP A 183 -18.61 16.18 -15.06
C ASP A 183 -17.97 14.98 -15.78
N GLY A 184 -18.82 14.12 -16.34
CA GLY A 184 -18.37 12.91 -17.05
C GLY A 184 -17.80 11.85 -16.10
N GLN A 185 -18.27 11.84 -14.85
CA GLN A 185 -17.83 10.94 -13.79
C GLN A 185 -18.20 9.49 -14.03
N ASN A 186 -17.44 8.58 -13.43
CA ASN A 186 -17.80 7.18 -13.24
C ASN A 186 -18.56 6.98 -11.93
N VAL A 187 -18.16 7.70 -10.88
CA VAL A 187 -18.68 7.58 -9.52
C VAL A 187 -19.18 8.94 -9.05
N THR A 188 -20.30 8.97 -8.35
CA THR A 188 -20.81 10.16 -7.66
C THR A 188 -20.80 9.93 -6.16
N ILE A 189 -20.17 10.82 -5.41
CA ILE A 189 -20.22 10.84 -3.94
C ILE A 189 -21.21 11.92 -3.55
N SER A 190 -22.30 11.56 -2.86
CA SER A 190 -23.35 12.52 -2.50
C SER A 190 -23.99 12.21 -1.17
N GLU A 191 -24.34 13.26 -0.43
CA GLU A 191 -25.23 13.18 0.73
C GLU A 191 -26.65 12.87 0.26
N THR A 192 -27.33 11.95 0.95
CA THR A 192 -28.68 11.53 0.59
C THR A 192 -29.74 12.55 1.00
N GLY A 193 -29.44 13.43 1.96
CA GLY A 193 -30.45 14.27 2.60
C GLY A 193 -31.30 13.50 3.64
N THR A 194 -30.98 12.23 3.90
CA THR A 194 -31.77 11.34 4.76
C THR A 194 -30.88 10.63 5.78
N THR A 195 -31.49 10.12 6.84
CA THR A 195 -30.82 9.24 7.81
C THR A 195 -31.03 7.79 7.43
N ASN A 196 -30.04 6.93 7.68
CA ASN A 196 -30.23 5.49 7.55
C ASN A 196 -31.00 4.98 8.78
N ALA A 197 -31.97 4.08 8.57
CA ALA A 197 -32.69 3.44 9.66
C ALA A 197 -31.76 2.60 10.56
N ASN A 198 -30.67 2.07 9.99
CA ASN A 198 -29.56 1.54 10.74
C ASN A 198 -28.54 2.66 10.98
N SER A 199 -28.55 3.23 12.19
CA SER A 199 -27.66 4.33 12.56
C SER A 199 -26.17 3.95 12.56
N ALA A 200 -25.81 2.67 12.41
CA ALA A 200 -24.42 2.25 12.27
C ALA A 200 -23.88 2.45 10.84
N VAL A 201 -24.75 2.55 9.84
CA VAL A 201 -24.34 2.78 8.44
C VAL A 201 -24.11 4.28 8.25
N ILE A 202 -22.88 4.63 7.89
CA ILE A 202 -22.44 6.02 7.73
C ILE A 202 -22.54 6.44 6.27
N ALA A 203 -22.01 5.58 5.41
CA ALA A 203 -22.14 5.66 3.98
C ALA A 203 -22.38 4.24 3.45
N ASP A 204 -22.73 4.16 2.17
CA ASP A 204 -22.70 2.90 1.45
C ASP A 204 -22.29 3.11 0.00
N ALA A 205 -21.86 2.03 -0.64
CA ALA A 205 -21.34 2.04 -1.99
C ALA A 205 -22.08 1.07 -2.91
N GLN A 206 -22.27 1.50 -4.16
CA GLN A 206 -22.70 0.59 -5.20
C GLN A 206 -21.54 -0.36 -5.54
N ARG A 207 -21.79 -1.67 -5.63
CA ARG A 207 -20.80 -2.61 -6.20
C ARG A 207 -20.57 -2.34 -7.69
N PRO A 208 -19.46 -2.86 -8.27
CA PRO A 208 -19.34 -2.99 -9.71
C PRO A 208 -20.59 -3.62 -10.32
N HIS A 209 -20.93 -3.20 -11.53
CA HIS A 209 -22.15 -3.63 -12.20
C HIS A 209 -21.93 -3.73 -13.71
N TYR A 210 -22.82 -4.46 -14.39
CA TYR A 210 -22.84 -4.44 -15.84
C TYR A 210 -23.40 -3.11 -16.35
N ALA A 211 -22.71 -2.50 -17.30
CA ALA A 211 -23.19 -1.37 -18.07
C ALA A 211 -23.18 -1.70 -19.57
N ILE A 212 -24.04 -1.03 -20.34
CA ILE A 212 -24.13 -1.20 -21.79
C ILE A 212 -23.51 0.03 -22.45
N THR A 213 -22.45 -0.15 -23.23
CA THR A 213 -21.87 0.90 -24.07
C THR A 213 -22.42 0.80 -25.49
N PRO A 214 -22.67 1.92 -26.19
CA PRO A 214 -22.93 1.90 -27.62
C PRO A 214 -21.74 1.28 -28.38
N PRO A 215 -21.93 0.35 -29.34
CA PRO A 215 -23.19 -0.16 -29.90
C PRO A 215 -23.65 -1.51 -29.28
N GLY A 216 -24.04 -1.51 -28.00
CA GLY A 216 -24.64 -2.67 -27.32
C GLY A 216 -23.65 -3.64 -26.69
N GLN A 217 -22.40 -3.23 -26.48
CA GLN A 217 -21.41 -4.06 -25.79
C GLN A 217 -21.58 -3.96 -24.28
N TYR A 218 -21.51 -5.10 -23.59
CA TYR A 218 -21.51 -5.13 -22.13
C TYR A 218 -20.10 -4.86 -21.60
N ILE A 219 -20.02 -3.99 -20.60
CA ILE A 219 -18.82 -3.68 -19.84
C ILE A 219 -19.10 -3.91 -18.35
N VAL A 220 -18.07 -4.15 -17.54
CA VAL A 220 -18.18 -4.13 -16.08
C VAL A 220 -17.73 -2.75 -15.61
N ALA A 221 -18.65 -1.91 -15.19
CA ALA A 221 -18.32 -0.58 -14.67
C ALA A 221 -18.05 -0.65 -13.16
N PRO A 222 -17.22 0.26 -12.60
CA PRO A 222 -17.16 0.46 -11.16
C PRO A 222 -18.55 0.86 -10.62
N GLY A 223 -18.73 0.74 -9.31
CA GLY A 223 -19.88 1.32 -8.62
C GLY A 223 -20.09 2.78 -9.01
N SER A 224 -21.31 3.19 -9.35
CA SER A 224 -21.57 4.56 -9.81
C SER A 224 -21.89 5.54 -8.69
N TYR A 225 -22.08 5.06 -7.46
CA TYR A 225 -22.54 5.88 -6.36
C TYR A 225 -21.91 5.48 -5.02
N ILE A 226 -21.61 6.50 -4.23
CA ILE A 226 -21.42 6.42 -2.78
C ILE A 226 -22.43 7.37 -2.16
N ARG A 227 -23.23 6.86 -1.23
CA ARG A 227 -24.27 7.62 -0.53
C ARG A 227 -23.81 7.91 0.89
N ILE A 228 -23.91 9.17 1.31
CA ILE A 228 -23.59 9.59 2.69
C ILE A 228 -24.89 9.87 3.42
N TYR A 229 -25.06 9.30 4.61
CA TYR A 229 -26.23 9.51 5.45
C TYR A 229 -26.00 10.66 6.44
N ASN A 230 -27.00 11.52 6.59
CA ASN A 230 -26.86 12.83 7.27
C ASN A 230 -26.74 12.74 8.80
N ASN A 231 -26.85 11.55 9.40
CA ASN A 231 -26.81 11.39 10.86
C ASN A 231 -25.39 11.42 11.46
N HIS A 232 -24.34 11.67 10.66
CA HIS A 232 -22.94 11.46 11.07
C HIS A 232 -22.02 12.68 10.91
N ASP A 233 -22.61 13.88 10.81
CA ASP A 233 -21.83 15.11 10.63
C ASP A 233 -20.91 15.45 11.81
N TYR A 234 -21.16 14.87 12.99
CA TYR A 234 -20.31 15.02 14.17
C TYR A 234 -18.99 14.23 14.09
N PHE A 235 -18.82 13.37 13.09
CA PHE A 235 -17.59 12.60 12.91
C PHE A 235 -16.40 13.51 12.62
N THR A 236 -15.23 13.12 13.12
CA THR A 236 -13.97 13.80 12.80
C THR A 236 -13.64 13.66 11.31
N LEU A 237 -12.83 14.57 10.77
CA LEU A 237 -12.39 14.49 9.37
C LEU A 237 -11.70 13.16 9.06
N ALA A 238 -10.94 12.60 10.00
CA ALA A 238 -10.24 11.32 9.84
C ALA A 238 -11.21 10.14 9.70
N GLN A 239 -12.23 10.07 10.56
CA GLN A 239 -13.27 9.03 10.50
C GLN A 239 -14.08 9.13 9.20
N LYS A 240 -14.45 10.34 8.78
CA LYS A 240 -15.12 10.57 7.50
C LYS A 240 -14.26 10.14 6.32
N THR A 241 -12.96 10.44 6.36
CA THR A 241 -11.99 10.06 5.32
C THR A 241 -11.87 8.55 5.22
N LEU A 242 -11.73 7.86 6.35
CA LEU A 242 -11.67 6.40 6.40
C LEU A 242 -12.95 5.78 5.82
N THR A 243 -14.12 6.31 6.19
CA THR A 243 -15.42 5.85 5.67
C THR A 243 -15.45 5.96 4.14
N ILE A 244 -15.15 7.11 3.55
CA ILE A 244 -15.18 7.25 2.08
C ILE A 244 -14.09 6.41 1.41
N THR A 245 -12.95 6.19 2.08
CA THR A 245 -11.90 5.29 1.57
C THR A 245 -12.40 3.84 1.49
N HIS A 246 -13.11 3.38 2.53
CA HIS A 246 -13.80 2.08 2.57
C HIS A 246 -14.81 1.94 1.43
N GLU A 247 -15.70 2.92 1.28
CA GLU A 247 -16.72 2.91 0.22
C GLU A 247 -16.12 2.89 -1.19
N LEU A 248 -15.01 3.61 -1.41
CA LEU A 248 -14.28 3.53 -2.68
C LEU A 248 -13.70 2.14 -2.93
N GLY A 249 -13.34 1.39 -1.88
CA GLY A 249 -12.96 -0.02 -1.97
C GLY A 249 -14.09 -0.90 -2.51
N HIS A 250 -15.32 -0.73 -2.01
CA HIS A 250 -16.49 -1.42 -2.55
C HIS A 250 -16.80 -1.02 -3.99
N VAL A 251 -16.63 0.25 -4.36
CA VAL A 251 -16.81 0.73 -5.75
C VAL A 251 -15.89 0.01 -6.73
N ILE A 252 -14.67 -0.34 -6.29
CA ILE A 252 -13.69 -1.11 -7.08
C ILE A 252 -13.78 -2.62 -6.84
N GLY A 253 -14.84 -3.09 -6.16
CA GLY A 253 -15.15 -4.51 -6.03
C GLY A 253 -14.42 -5.25 -4.92
N LEU A 254 -13.92 -4.55 -3.89
CA LEU A 254 -13.46 -5.21 -2.68
C LEU A 254 -14.62 -5.58 -1.76
N ALA A 255 -14.52 -6.79 -1.23
CA ALA A 255 -15.26 -7.36 -0.12
C ALA A 255 -14.80 -6.81 1.24
N HIS A 256 -15.54 -7.13 2.30
CA HIS A 256 -15.04 -6.93 3.66
C HIS A 256 -13.99 -7.99 4.04
N THR A 257 -12.98 -7.63 4.84
CA THR A 257 -11.92 -8.59 5.23
C THR A 257 -12.32 -9.58 6.32
N ASN A 258 -13.47 -9.41 6.96
CA ASN A 258 -13.95 -10.27 8.03
C ASN A 258 -15.21 -11.06 7.66
N GLY A 259 -15.52 -11.16 6.36
CA GLY A 259 -16.46 -12.17 5.84
C GLY A 259 -15.96 -13.58 6.16
N THR A 260 -16.86 -14.54 6.41
CA THR A 260 -16.41 -15.93 6.60
C THR A 260 -16.04 -16.54 5.25
N ALA A 261 -15.12 -17.51 5.20
CA ALA A 261 -14.62 -18.12 3.95
C ALA A 261 -15.69 -18.77 3.05
N SER A 262 -16.94 -18.91 3.53
CA SER A 262 -18.10 -19.35 2.76
C SER A 262 -18.86 -18.22 2.05
N ASP A 263 -18.57 -16.96 2.40
CA ASP A 263 -19.43 -15.80 2.10
C ASP A 263 -18.91 -14.98 0.92
N GLU A 264 -17.59 -14.86 0.79
CA GLU A 264 -16.92 -14.15 -0.31
C GLU A 264 -15.67 -14.95 -0.68
N MET A 265 -15.37 -15.07 -1.98
CA MET A 265 -14.18 -15.79 -2.37
C MET A 265 -12.96 -14.96 -1.91
N GLN A 266 -12.06 -15.58 -1.15
CA GLN A 266 -10.87 -14.91 -0.63
C GLN A 266 -9.88 -14.65 -1.76
N ILE A 267 -9.43 -13.40 -1.92
CA ILE A 267 -8.44 -13.05 -2.93
C ILE A 267 -7.13 -13.80 -2.64
N ALA A 268 -6.56 -14.41 -3.69
CA ALA A 268 -5.39 -15.25 -3.53
C ALA A 268 -4.22 -14.47 -2.89
N GLY A 269 -3.66 -15.02 -1.81
CA GLY A 269 -2.52 -14.44 -1.10
C GLY A 269 -2.87 -13.50 0.06
N THR A 270 -4.14 -13.17 0.29
CA THR A 270 -4.56 -12.42 1.49
C THR A 270 -4.83 -13.36 2.66
N ALA A 271 -4.82 -12.85 3.89
CA ALA A 271 -5.31 -13.56 5.07
C ALA A 271 -6.85 -13.63 5.10
N ALA A 272 -7.41 -14.62 5.81
CA ALA A 272 -8.87 -14.79 5.94
C ALA A 272 -9.52 -13.75 6.88
N SER A 273 -8.70 -12.99 7.62
CA SER A 273 -9.11 -11.84 8.41
C SER A 273 -7.98 -10.84 8.49
N ASP A 274 -8.30 -9.56 8.32
CA ASP A 274 -7.39 -8.44 8.55
C ASP A 274 -8.14 -7.36 9.32
N SER A 275 -7.92 -7.30 10.63
CA SER A 275 -8.58 -6.33 11.52
C SER A 275 -8.13 -4.89 11.34
N PHE A 276 -6.98 -4.70 10.67
CA PHE A 276 -6.40 -3.37 10.42
C PHE A 276 -6.61 -2.92 8.96
N SER A 277 -7.18 -3.77 8.12
CA SER A 277 -7.59 -3.37 6.77
C SER A 277 -8.64 -2.27 6.85
N TYR A 278 -8.52 -1.29 5.95
CA TYR A 278 -9.55 -0.27 5.77
C TYR A 278 -10.88 -0.87 5.28
N MET A 279 -10.87 -2.10 4.74
CA MET A 279 -12.05 -2.87 4.34
C MET A 279 -12.61 -3.76 5.45
N ASN A 280 -12.16 -3.62 6.70
CA ASN A 280 -12.80 -4.34 7.81
C ASN A 280 -14.19 -3.76 8.11
N SER A 281 -15.23 -4.60 8.22
CA SER A 281 -16.61 -4.14 8.47
C SER A 281 -16.85 -3.60 9.88
N SER A 282 -15.94 -3.89 10.81
CA SER A 282 -15.87 -3.21 12.09
C SER A 282 -14.67 -2.29 12.02
N LEU A 283 -14.89 -1.03 11.64
CA LEU A 283 -13.85 -0.01 11.63
C LEU A 283 -13.38 0.21 13.08
N ILE A 284 -12.42 -0.61 13.52
CA ILE A 284 -11.68 -0.44 14.78
C ILE A 284 -10.78 0.81 14.69
N LEU A 285 -10.50 1.24 13.45
CA LEU A 285 -9.69 2.41 13.16
C LEU A 285 -10.52 3.70 13.22
N ASP A 286 -9.98 4.72 13.88
CA ASP A 286 -10.52 6.08 13.88
C ASP A 286 -9.97 6.95 12.73
N SER A 287 -9.00 6.41 11.97
CA SER A 287 -8.27 7.11 10.90
C SER A 287 -7.72 6.13 9.87
N PHE A 288 -7.52 6.61 8.64
CA PHE A 288 -6.77 5.86 7.62
C PHE A 288 -5.28 5.95 7.90
N GLU A 289 -4.67 4.83 8.30
CA GLU A 289 -3.23 4.75 8.64
C GLU A 289 -2.36 4.30 7.45
N GLY A 290 -2.98 3.91 6.34
CA GLY A 290 -2.31 3.33 5.17
C GLY A 290 -2.94 1.99 4.77
N PHE A 291 -2.52 1.46 3.62
CA PHE A 291 -2.92 0.13 3.18
C PHE A 291 -2.10 -0.94 3.91
N THR A 292 -2.77 -1.97 4.42
CA THR A 292 -2.09 -3.17 4.94
C THR A 292 -1.47 -3.97 3.81
N ASN A 293 -0.58 -4.92 4.11
CA ASN A 293 -0.06 -5.81 3.09
C ASN A 293 -1.18 -6.64 2.40
N ASN A 294 -2.22 -7.05 3.12
CA ASN A 294 -3.35 -7.76 2.50
C ASN A 294 -4.17 -6.85 1.56
N ASP A 295 -4.36 -5.58 1.92
CA ASP A 295 -5.00 -4.60 1.03
C ASP A 295 -4.23 -4.46 -0.28
N LEU A 296 -2.89 -4.33 -0.19
CA LEU A 296 -2.04 -4.20 -1.38
C LEU A 296 -1.98 -5.49 -2.21
N ILE A 297 -1.96 -6.67 -1.58
CA ILE A 297 -2.05 -7.95 -2.28
C ILE A 297 -3.38 -8.05 -3.02
N ALA A 298 -4.49 -7.70 -2.36
CA ALA A 298 -5.82 -7.69 -2.99
C ALA A 298 -5.84 -6.77 -4.21
N LEU A 299 -5.45 -5.50 -4.02
CA LEU A 299 -5.47 -4.48 -5.06
C LEU A 299 -4.50 -4.80 -6.21
N ARG A 300 -3.32 -5.36 -5.95
CA ARG A 300 -2.39 -5.81 -7.00
C ARG A 300 -2.90 -7.04 -7.74
N THR A 301 -3.55 -7.96 -7.05
CA THR A 301 -4.09 -9.17 -7.66
C THR A 301 -5.23 -8.82 -8.62
N MET A 302 -6.05 -7.84 -8.24
CA MET A 302 -7.15 -7.33 -9.06
C MET A 302 -6.69 -6.37 -10.17
N TYR A 303 -5.76 -5.46 -9.86
CA TYR A 303 -5.32 -4.38 -10.76
C TYR A 303 -3.81 -4.41 -10.99
N PRO A 304 -3.25 -5.53 -11.50
CA PRO A 304 -1.80 -5.71 -11.52
C PRO A 304 -1.16 -4.70 -12.45
N LYS A 305 -0.18 -3.96 -11.92
CA LYS A 305 0.79 -3.23 -12.71
C LYS A 305 2.03 -4.11 -12.88
N THR A 306 2.64 -4.05 -14.05
CA THR A 306 3.94 -4.70 -14.25
C THR A 306 4.95 -4.02 -13.34
N ILE A 307 5.42 -4.78 -12.35
CA ILE A 307 6.46 -4.37 -11.41
C ILE A 307 7.70 -5.19 -11.75
N GLY A 308 8.87 -4.55 -11.72
CA GLY A 308 10.12 -5.28 -11.83
C GLY A 308 10.70 -5.30 -13.24
N ASN A 309 10.52 -4.22 -14.01
CA ASN A 309 11.41 -3.95 -15.12
C ASN A 309 12.79 -3.60 -14.55
N TRP A 310 13.60 -4.63 -14.33
CA TRP A 310 14.95 -4.51 -13.81
C TRP A 310 15.95 -4.53 -14.96
N GLU A 311 16.73 -3.47 -15.07
CA GLU A 311 17.84 -3.36 -15.99
C GLU A 311 19.13 -3.79 -15.29
N LEU A 312 19.81 -4.81 -15.82
CA LEU A 312 21.18 -5.13 -15.42
C LEU A 312 22.12 -4.10 -16.05
N LEU A 313 22.84 -3.38 -15.21
CA LEU A 313 23.86 -2.44 -15.65
C LEU A 313 25.22 -3.14 -15.76
N SER A 314 26.06 -2.62 -16.65
CA SER A 314 27.47 -3.03 -16.71
C SER A 314 28.17 -2.69 -15.39
N GLY A 315 29.33 -3.31 -15.13
CA GLY A 315 30.09 -3.07 -13.91
C GLY A 315 29.67 -3.95 -12.73
N LYS A 316 30.34 -3.73 -11.59
CA LYS A 316 30.17 -4.51 -10.37
C LYS A 316 30.34 -3.61 -9.14
N ALA A 317 29.49 -3.81 -8.14
CA ALA A 317 29.54 -3.05 -6.90
C ALA A 317 29.19 -3.89 -5.67
N THR A 318 29.83 -3.58 -4.55
CA THR A 318 29.53 -4.13 -3.22
C THR A 318 28.64 -3.19 -2.41
N ASN A 319 28.61 -1.91 -2.76
CA ASN A 319 27.72 -0.90 -2.20
C ASN A 319 27.38 0.16 -3.27
N ILE A 320 26.20 0.74 -3.19
CA ILE A 320 25.72 1.77 -4.11
C ILE A 320 25.04 2.87 -3.31
N SER A 321 25.19 4.12 -3.74
CA SER A 321 24.52 5.27 -3.17
C SER A 321 24.14 6.26 -4.27
N ILE A 322 23.00 6.90 -4.09
CA ILE A 322 22.42 7.82 -5.07
C ILE A 322 22.05 9.09 -4.31
N GLY A 323 22.60 10.21 -4.76
CA GLY A 323 22.26 11.51 -4.22
C GLY A 323 20.97 12.05 -4.82
N HIS A 324 20.37 13.02 -4.15
CA HIS A 324 19.12 13.62 -4.61
C HIS A 324 19.24 14.37 -5.95
N ASN A 325 20.45 14.70 -6.42
CA ASN A 325 20.69 15.22 -7.77
C ASN A 325 20.87 14.12 -8.84
N ASN A 326 20.53 12.87 -8.52
CA ASN A 326 20.78 11.68 -9.34
C ASN A 326 22.27 11.41 -9.64
N ASP A 327 23.16 11.95 -8.81
CA ASP A 327 24.56 11.55 -8.82
C ASP A 327 24.69 10.16 -8.18
N ILE A 328 25.18 9.21 -8.96
CA ILE A 328 25.23 7.80 -8.55
C ILE A 328 26.69 7.42 -8.38
N TYR A 329 27.02 6.97 -7.18
CA TYR A 329 28.32 6.43 -6.83
C TYR A 329 28.19 4.99 -6.37
N SER A 330 29.24 4.21 -6.61
CA SER A 330 29.33 2.85 -6.10
C SER A 330 30.72 2.55 -5.55
N VAL A 331 30.74 1.64 -4.60
CA VAL A 331 31.94 0.96 -4.14
C VAL A 331 32.03 -0.32 -4.96
N GLY A 332 33.10 -0.47 -5.72
CA GLY A 332 33.34 -1.58 -6.65
C GLY A 332 33.52 -2.94 -5.96
N ASN A 333 34.01 -3.92 -6.72
CA ASN A 333 34.28 -5.27 -6.22
C ASN A 333 35.78 -5.65 -6.23
N ASN A 334 36.66 -4.74 -6.66
CA ASN A 334 38.10 -4.99 -6.63
C ASN A 334 38.67 -4.56 -5.27
N VAL A 335 39.01 -5.54 -4.44
CA VAL A 335 39.67 -5.32 -3.15
C VAL A 335 41.10 -4.81 -3.36
N THR A 336 41.47 -3.76 -2.63
CA THR A 336 42.84 -3.24 -2.55
C THR A 336 43.61 -3.92 -1.42
N SER A 337 44.92 -3.71 -1.35
CA SER A 337 45.76 -4.25 -0.27
C SER A 337 45.37 -3.76 1.13
N THR A 338 44.63 -2.65 1.25
CA THR A 338 44.13 -2.10 2.52
C THR A 338 42.81 -2.71 2.96
N GLY A 339 42.18 -3.56 2.13
CA GLY A 339 40.85 -4.11 2.37
C GLY A 339 39.71 -3.22 1.89
N ASP A 340 40.02 -2.05 1.32
CA ASP A 340 39.04 -1.17 0.66
C ASP A 340 38.71 -1.66 -0.75
N TYR A 341 37.76 -0.99 -1.40
CA TYR A 341 37.38 -1.25 -2.78
C TYR A 341 37.45 0.03 -3.61
N ASN A 342 37.67 -0.08 -4.91
CA ASN A 342 37.69 1.07 -5.80
C ASN A 342 36.33 1.79 -5.86
N VAL A 343 36.32 3.12 -5.83
CA VAL A 343 35.10 3.93 -6.00
C VAL A 343 34.84 4.21 -7.48
N GLN A 344 33.57 4.22 -7.89
CA GLN A 344 33.15 4.52 -9.26
C GLN A 344 31.94 5.47 -9.25
N TRP A 345 31.77 6.25 -10.31
CA TRP A 345 30.57 7.07 -10.51
C TRP A 345 29.94 6.79 -11.88
N TRP A 346 28.62 6.90 -11.95
CA TRP A 346 27.88 6.67 -13.19
C TRP A 346 27.81 7.94 -14.03
N ASN A 347 28.26 7.89 -15.28
CA ASN A 347 28.26 9.05 -16.18
C ASN A 347 27.02 9.14 -17.09
N GLY A 348 26.01 8.29 -16.87
CA GLY A 348 24.83 8.16 -17.74
C GLY A 348 24.92 7.01 -18.75
N SER A 349 26.13 6.52 -19.05
CA SER A 349 26.37 5.44 -20.04
C SER A 349 27.25 4.31 -19.52
N GLY A 350 28.06 4.57 -18.49
CA GLY A 350 28.98 3.61 -17.91
C GLY A 350 29.57 4.08 -16.59
N TRP A 351 30.26 3.17 -15.93
CA TRP A 351 30.98 3.45 -14.70
C TRP A 351 32.37 4.00 -14.98
N VAL A 352 32.68 5.14 -14.35
CA VAL A 352 33.99 5.76 -14.39
C VAL A 352 34.65 5.54 -13.02
N GLN A 353 35.75 4.80 -13.02
CA GLN A 353 36.52 4.55 -11.81
C GLN A 353 37.23 5.82 -11.34
N GLN A 354 37.16 6.11 -10.05
CA GLN A 354 37.99 7.11 -9.40
C GLN A 354 39.42 6.60 -9.31
N THR A 355 40.36 7.33 -9.89
CA THR A 355 41.79 7.01 -9.85
C THR A 355 42.44 7.59 -8.60
N ALA A 356 43.45 6.89 -8.07
CA ALA A 356 44.25 7.41 -6.96
C ALA A 356 44.95 8.73 -7.35
N GLY A 357 44.98 9.68 -6.40
CA GLY A 357 45.51 11.04 -6.53
C GLY A 357 44.43 12.12 -6.56
N GLY A 358 44.75 13.31 -6.03
CA GLY A 358 43.85 14.47 -6.08
C GLY A 358 42.67 14.40 -5.11
N TRP A 359 41.48 14.82 -5.58
CA TRP A 359 40.30 15.13 -4.76
C TRP A 359 39.77 13.98 -3.88
N PHE A 360 40.11 12.74 -4.24
CA PHE A 360 39.60 11.51 -3.62
C PHE A 360 40.69 10.66 -2.94
N GLY A 361 41.93 11.17 -2.85
CA GLY A 361 43.04 10.46 -2.21
C GLY A 361 43.31 9.12 -2.88
N ASN A 362 43.16 8.01 -2.16
CA ASN A 362 43.39 6.67 -2.71
C ASN A 362 42.26 6.19 -3.66
N GLY A 363 41.11 6.87 -3.70
CA GLY A 363 39.97 6.50 -4.54
C GLY A 363 39.30 5.20 -4.09
N THR A 364 39.35 4.90 -2.79
CA THR A 364 38.89 3.63 -2.22
C THR A 364 37.96 3.82 -1.02
N ALA A 365 36.99 2.92 -0.83
CA ALA A 365 36.03 2.96 0.26
C ALA A 365 35.46 1.56 0.57
N THR A 366 34.76 1.45 1.71
CA THR A 366 33.90 0.32 2.08
C THR A 366 32.41 0.68 2.05
N LYS A 367 32.08 1.97 2.25
CA LYS A 367 30.73 2.54 2.19
C LYS A 367 30.78 3.95 1.62
N ILE A 368 29.71 4.36 0.94
CA ILE A 368 29.60 5.68 0.33
C ILE A 368 28.19 6.27 0.54
N ALA A 369 28.09 7.58 0.76
CA ALA A 369 26.86 8.35 0.79
C ALA A 369 27.01 9.59 -0.08
N VAL A 370 26.00 9.90 -0.89
CA VAL A 370 26.02 11.03 -1.82
C VAL A 370 25.01 12.08 -1.36
N PRO A 371 25.43 13.29 -0.99
CA PRO A 371 24.53 14.36 -0.58
C PRO A 371 23.77 14.95 -1.77
N ALA A 372 22.73 15.74 -1.49
CA ALA A 372 21.95 16.42 -2.51
C ALA A 372 22.71 17.51 -3.25
N ASN A 373 23.64 18.21 -2.61
CA ASN A 373 23.99 19.57 -3.01
C ASN A 373 25.17 19.69 -3.99
N ASP A 374 26.21 18.83 -3.96
CA ASP A 374 27.48 19.21 -4.60
C ASP A 374 28.33 18.09 -5.23
N ARG A 375 27.76 16.96 -5.66
CA ARG A 375 28.55 15.81 -6.19
C ARG A 375 29.66 15.29 -5.28
N ASN A 376 29.77 15.78 -4.05
CA ASN A 376 30.83 15.50 -3.09
C ASN A 376 30.38 14.39 -2.16
N PRO A 377 30.63 13.11 -2.49
CA PRO A 377 30.24 12.04 -1.61
C PRO A 377 31.10 12.03 -0.37
N PHE A 378 30.51 11.46 0.67
CA PHE A 378 31.20 11.04 1.87
C PHE A 378 31.44 9.54 1.79
N TRP A 379 32.56 9.07 2.33
CA TRP A 379 32.85 7.65 2.36
C TRP A 379 33.52 7.22 3.66
N ILE A 380 33.42 5.93 3.92
CA ILE A 380 34.11 5.22 5.00
C ILE A 380 35.17 4.34 4.37
N ASP A 381 36.38 4.30 4.94
CA ASP A 381 37.42 3.33 4.57
C ASP A 381 37.39 2.07 5.45
N ASN A 382 38.32 1.14 5.25
CA ASN A 382 38.42 -0.09 6.01
C ASN A 382 38.90 0.14 7.47
N SER A 383 39.52 1.30 7.73
CA SER A 383 39.89 1.77 9.08
C SER A 383 38.75 2.51 9.77
N LYS A 384 37.54 2.50 9.18
CA LYS A 384 36.32 3.17 9.67
C LYS A 384 36.44 4.69 9.76
N GLN A 385 37.44 5.27 9.09
CA GLN A 385 37.63 6.71 9.02
C GLN A 385 36.70 7.31 7.98
N ILE A 386 36.29 8.56 8.21
CA ILE A 386 35.25 9.24 7.45
C ILE A 386 35.88 10.37 6.64
N TYR A 387 35.55 10.41 5.35
CA TYR A 387 36.14 11.36 4.41
C TYR A 387 35.09 12.00 3.52
N SER A 388 35.44 13.14 2.92
CA SER A 388 34.77 13.72 1.76
C SER A 388 35.81 14.24 0.75
N MET A 389 35.34 14.58 -0.45
CA MET A 389 36.23 15.10 -1.50
C MET A 389 36.92 16.40 -1.06
N GLY A 390 38.22 16.51 -1.33
CA GLY A 390 39.02 17.70 -1.04
C GLY A 390 40.35 17.75 -1.79
N TYR A 391 40.84 18.94 -2.10
CA TYR A 391 42.11 19.14 -2.81
C TYR A 391 43.14 19.86 -1.93
N PRO A 392 44.43 19.47 -1.95
CA PRO A 392 45.04 18.38 -2.73
C PRO A 392 44.80 16.96 -2.18
N SER A 393 44.17 16.86 -1.02
CA SER A 393 43.88 15.60 -0.33
C SER A 393 42.45 15.61 0.24
N PRO A 394 41.82 14.43 0.44
CA PRO A 394 40.50 14.32 1.04
C PRO A 394 40.36 15.05 2.37
N ILE A 395 39.16 15.59 2.62
CA ILE A 395 38.81 16.17 3.91
C ILE A 395 38.49 15.04 4.87
N THR A 396 39.12 15.04 6.04
CA THR A 396 38.88 14.06 7.12
C THR A 396 37.88 14.59 8.14
N TYR A 397 37.02 13.72 8.66
CA TYR A 397 36.05 14.05 9.72
C TYR A 397 36.42 13.34 11.02
N PRO A 398 37.38 13.88 11.79
CA PRO A 398 37.94 13.20 12.97
C PRO A 398 36.93 13.12 14.12
N GLY A 399 37.23 12.26 15.10
CA GLY A 399 36.48 12.17 16.36
C GLY A 399 35.35 11.14 16.38
N ALA A 400 35.13 10.41 15.28
CA ALA A 400 34.31 9.21 15.26
C ALA A 400 34.85 8.21 14.23
N GLU A 401 34.61 6.93 14.51
CA GLU A 401 34.70 5.85 13.54
C GLU A 401 33.28 5.42 13.15
N ALA A 402 33.07 5.04 11.89
CA ALA A 402 31.76 4.70 11.35
C ALA A 402 31.66 3.28 10.80
N LEU A 403 30.48 2.69 10.96
CA LEU A 403 30.07 1.39 10.40
C LEU A 403 29.15 1.55 9.19
N ASP A 404 28.40 2.64 9.13
CA ASP A 404 27.48 2.98 8.04
C ASP A 404 27.32 4.51 7.95
N ILE A 405 26.93 5.01 6.79
CA ILE A 405 26.93 6.45 6.47
C ILE A 405 25.71 6.82 5.64
N ALA A 406 25.13 7.99 5.94
CA ALA A 406 24.02 8.55 5.19
C ALA A 406 24.07 10.08 5.16
N THR A 407 23.47 10.66 4.14
CA THR A 407 23.29 12.11 3.99
C THR A 407 21.82 12.42 3.71
N ASN A 408 21.31 13.53 4.23
CA ASN A 408 19.95 13.98 3.90
C ASN A 408 19.91 14.95 2.70
N GLY A 409 18.71 15.39 2.36
CA GLY A 409 18.44 16.39 1.31
C GLY A 409 19.15 17.74 1.50
N ASP A 410 19.53 18.07 2.74
CA ASP A 410 20.20 19.33 3.07
C ASP A 410 21.74 19.19 3.06
N GLY A 411 22.25 17.99 2.78
CA GLY A 411 23.69 17.68 2.81
C GLY A 411 24.23 17.43 4.22
N GLU A 412 23.37 17.23 5.21
CA GLU A 412 23.80 16.89 6.57
C GLU A 412 24.30 15.45 6.63
N LEU A 413 25.45 15.26 7.27
CA LEU A 413 26.14 13.98 7.37
C LEU A 413 25.76 13.25 8.67
N TYR A 414 25.36 12.00 8.52
CA TYR A 414 25.05 11.07 9.61
C TYR A 414 25.86 9.79 9.49
N VAL A 415 26.22 9.21 10.63
CA VAL A 415 26.89 7.92 10.70
C VAL A 415 26.30 7.04 11.78
N VAL A 416 26.29 5.73 11.53
CA VAL A 416 26.27 4.73 12.59
C VAL A 416 27.70 4.59 13.09
N SER A 417 27.97 5.01 14.32
CA SER A 417 29.32 5.00 14.89
C SER A 417 29.75 3.60 15.34
N THR A 418 30.97 3.47 15.88
CA THR A 418 31.43 2.26 16.57
C THR A 418 31.11 2.23 18.08
N GLU A 419 30.50 3.30 18.60
CA GLU A 419 30.15 3.40 20.02
C GLU A 419 28.88 2.60 20.33
N PRO A 420 28.94 1.61 21.24
CA PRO A 420 27.79 0.78 21.56
C PRO A 420 26.60 1.58 22.10
N SER A 421 25.40 1.14 21.72
CA SER A 421 24.12 1.63 22.22
C SER A 421 23.17 0.46 22.46
N SER A 422 22.04 0.72 23.11
CA SER A 422 21.00 -0.29 23.25
C SER A 422 20.52 -0.72 21.86
N ASN A 423 20.57 -2.02 21.57
CA ASN A 423 20.21 -2.63 20.28
C ASN A 423 21.09 -2.21 19.08
N GLY A 424 22.31 -1.74 19.28
CA GLY A 424 23.23 -1.46 18.16
C GLY A 424 24.33 -0.48 18.53
N TYR A 425 24.51 0.55 17.70
CA TYR A 425 25.49 1.61 17.91
C TYR A 425 24.86 2.99 17.84
N ASN A 426 25.52 3.98 18.45
CA ASN A 426 25.06 5.36 18.45
C ASN A 426 25.03 5.95 17.04
N ILE A 427 24.01 6.74 16.75
CA ILE A 427 23.93 7.55 15.54
C ILE A 427 24.47 8.94 15.85
N LYS A 428 25.39 9.41 15.01
CA LYS A 428 26.01 10.73 15.15
C LYS A 428 25.76 11.59 13.93
N LYS A 429 25.57 12.89 14.16
CA LYS A 429 25.49 13.94 13.13
C LYS A 429 26.77 14.77 13.18
N TRP A 430 27.32 15.12 12.02
CA TRP A 430 28.42 16.08 11.96
C TRP A 430 27.91 17.51 12.12
N ASN A 431 28.43 18.24 13.10
CA ASN A 431 28.19 19.67 13.25
C ASN A 431 29.33 20.45 12.59
N SER A 432 29.06 21.05 11.43
CA SER A 432 30.05 21.83 10.68
C SER A 432 30.48 23.12 11.39
N ALA A 433 29.65 23.69 12.27
CA ALA A 433 29.98 24.90 13.00
C ALA A 433 31.01 24.65 14.12
N THR A 434 30.96 23.46 14.74
CA THR A 434 31.87 23.08 15.83
C THR A 434 32.96 22.10 15.40
N SER A 435 32.88 21.59 14.16
CA SER A 435 33.75 20.52 13.65
C SER A 435 33.79 19.31 14.59
N ALA A 436 32.61 18.92 15.09
CA ALA A 436 32.46 17.85 16.06
C ALA A 436 31.26 16.96 15.75
N TRP A 437 31.34 15.72 16.21
CA TRP A 437 30.24 14.76 16.13
C TRP A 437 29.30 14.90 17.34
N GLU A 438 28.00 14.95 17.06
CA GLU A 438 26.96 15.04 18.08
C GLU A 438 26.05 13.81 18.02
N ASN A 439 25.76 13.21 19.17
CA ASN A 439 24.78 12.13 19.25
C ASN A 439 23.38 12.67 18.95
N ILE A 440 22.64 12.00 18.08
CA ILE A 440 21.22 12.27 17.91
C ILE A 440 20.39 11.36 18.80
N SER A 441 19.21 11.83 19.23
CA SER A 441 18.27 11.01 19.99
C SER A 441 17.61 9.98 19.06
N ALA A 442 18.11 8.75 19.09
CA ALA A 442 17.64 7.63 18.30
C ALA A 442 17.90 6.29 19.03
N PRO A 443 17.15 5.23 18.70
CA PRO A 443 17.55 3.86 19.03
C PRO A 443 18.93 3.51 18.46
N GLY A 444 19.61 2.52 19.05
CA GLY A 444 20.85 2.00 18.48
C GLY A 444 20.60 1.38 17.10
N ALA A 445 21.57 1.55 16.19
CA ALA A 445 21.44 1.11 14.80
C ALA A 445 22.64 0.29 14.32
N LEU A 446 22.41 -0.54 13.31
CA LEU A 446 23.42 -1.15 12.42
C LEU A 446 23.41 -0.55 11.02
N LYS A 447 22.25 -0.03 10.59
CA LYS A 447 22.07 0.59 9.28
C LYS A 447 21.33 1.91 9.39
N ILE A 448 21.65 2.81 8.50
CA ILE A 448 21.02 4.13 8.41
C ILE A 448 20.75 4.49 6.95
N ALA A 449 19.58 5.07 6.71
CA ALA A 449 19.28 5.80 5.49
C ALA A 449 18.63 7.13 5.86
N SER A 450 19.00 8.19 5.16
CA SER A 450 18.46 9.53 5.35
C SER A 450 17.99 10.05 4.00
N GLY A 451 16.89 10.80 4.00
CA GLY A 451 16.26 11.29 2.79
C GLY A 451 15.95 12.78 2.85
N LEU A 452 15.13 13.24 1.90
CA LEU A 452 14.61 14.60 1.85
C LEU A 452 13.81 14.94 3.13
N ASN A 453 13.76 16.23 3.46
CA ASN A 453 12.95 16.81 4.54
C ASN A 453 13.24 16.18 5.92
N GLY A 454 14.48 15.77 6.19
CA GLY A 454 14.89 15.22 7.48
C GLY A 454 14.27 13.86 7.83
N GLY A 455 13.67 13.16 6.85
CA GLY A 455 13.24 11.78 7.01
C GLY A 455 14.44 10.85 7.21
N MET A 456 14.33 9.91 8.14
CA MET A 456 15.41 8.97 8.45
C MET A 456 14.86 7.60 8.81
N ALA A 457 15.52 6.55 8.34
CA ALA A 457 15.20 5.17 8.63
C ALA A 457 16.44 4.44 9.16
N ILE A 458 16.25 3.58 10.16
CA ILE A 458 17.33 2.83 10.78
C ILE A 458 16.90 1.38 10.99
N ILE A 459 17.89 0.49 10.99
CA ILE A 459 17.72 -0.92 11.35
C ILE A 459 18.62 -1.23 12.54
N ASP A 460 18.07 -1.83 13.59
CA ASP A 460 18.82 -2.21 14.79
C ASP A 460 19.52 -3.59 14.66
N ASN A 461 20.18 -4.06 15.71
CA ASN A 461 20.90 -5.33 15.69
C ASN A 461 20.01 -6.58 15.63
N ALA A 462 18.73 -6.46 15.99
CA ALA A 462 17.75 -7.52 15.89
C ALA A 462 17.06 -7.53 14.50
N GLY A 463 17.31 -6.51 13.66
CA GLY A 463 16.66 -6.33 12.38
C GLY A 463 15.31 -5.61 12.47
N ASN A 464 15.03 -4.96 13.61
CA ASN A 464 13.86 -4.10 13.77
C ASN A 464 14.05 -2.81 12.99
N PHE A 465 12.96 -2.31 12.43
CA PHE A 465 12.95 -1.08 11.65
C PHE A 465 12.34 0.07 12.44
N TYR A 466 13.02 1.21 12.42
CA TYR A 466 12.52 2.46 12.96
C TYR A 466 12.59 3.54 11.91
N ILE A 467 11.59 4.41 11.89
CA ILE A 467 11.54 5.53 10.98
C ILE A 467 11.13 6.80 11.71
N LYS A 468 11.68 7.90 11.24
CA LYS A 468 11.35 9.25 11.66
C LYS A 468 10.89 10.02 10.43
N ARG A 469 9.74 10.69 10.56
CA ARG A 469 9.25 11.69 9.60
C ARG A 469 9.82 13.07 9.96
N GLU A 470 9.73 14.02 9.04
CA GLU A 470 10.13 15.42 9.27
C GLU A 470 9.66 15.94 10.64
N ASN A 471 10.58 16.50 11.44
CA ASN A 471 10.30 17.09 12.76
C ASN A 471 9.63 16.16 13.80
N THR A 472 9.69 14.83 13.62
CA THR A 472 9.15 13.86 14.58
C THR A 472 10.26 13.09 15.32
N SER A 473 9.86 12.26 16.29
CA SER A 473 10.75 11.25 16.90
C SER A 473 10.70 9.96 16.09
N PHE A 474 11.73 9.11 16.25
CA PHE A 474 11.70 7.76 15.72
C PHE A 474 10.53 6.97 16.33
N PHE A 475 9.82 6.24 15.48
CA PHE A 475 8.85 5.25 15.91
C PHE A 475 9.16 3.89 15.28
N TYR A 476 8.82 2.85 16.01
CA TYR A 476 8.93 1.47 15.54
C TYR A 476 7.81 1.19 14.54
N THR A 477 8.15 0.52 13.43
CA THR A 477 7.16 -0.09 12.54
C THR A 477 7.22 -1.60 12.73
N SER A 478 6.07 -2.27 12.82
CA SER A 478 6.05 -3.74 12.82
C SER A 478 6.84 -4.26 11.63
N THR A 479 7.81 -5.15 11.90
CA THR A 479 8.57 -5.79 10.82
C THR A 479 7.88 -7.04 10.30
N GLN A 480 6.72 -7.42 10.83
CA GLN A 480 6.02 -8.66 10.47
C GLN A 480 6.92 -9.91 10.56
N TYR A 481 7.80 -9.96 11.57
CA TYR A 481 8.81 -11.02 11.74
C TYR A 481 9.90 -11.05 10.64
N ILE A 482 9.99 -10.02 9.80
CA ILE A 482 11.08 -9.83 8.85
C ILE A 482 12.28 -9.26 9.61
N ASN A 483 13.42 -9.93 9.49
CA ASN A 483 14.69 -9.41 9.98
C ASN A 483 15.36 -8.60 8.86
N PHE A 484 15.30 -7.27 8.95
CA PHE A 484 15.89 -6.39 7.94
C PHE A 484 17.42 -6.28 8.09
N LYS A 485 18.11 -6.06 6.97
CA LYS A 485 19.58 -6.10 6.85
C LYS A 485 20.18 -4.89 6.17
N GLU A 486 19.44 -4.23 5.28
CA GLU A 486 19.82 -3.00 4.60
C GLU A 486 18.56 -2.14 4.39
N VAL A 487 18.75 -0.82 4.32
CA VAL A 487 17.67 0.16 4.14
C VAL A 487 18.11 1.21 3.14
N ALA A 488 17.17 1.70 2.33
CA ALA A 488 17.34 2.90 1.54
C ALA A 488 16.09 3.76 1.58
N LEU A 489 16.31 5.07 1.50
CA LEU A 489 15.31 6.10 1.68
C LEU A 489 15.64 7.25 0.73
N ASN A 490 14.69 7.66 -0.12
CA ASN A 490 14.81 8.94 -0.82
C ASN A 490 14.08 10.06 -0.06
N GLY A 491 12.89 9.80 0.48
CA GLY A 491 12.16 10.79 1.28
C GLY A 491 10.88 10.19 1.85
N VAL A 492 10.41 10.77 2.95
CA VAL A 492 9.15 10.40 3.62
C VAL A 492 8.41 11.64 4.10
N THR A 493 7.19 11.82 3.61
CA THR A 493 6.26 12.89 4.00
C THR A 493 4.90 12.28 4.30
N GLY A 494 4.55 12.14 5.59
CA GLY A 494 3.33 11.45 6.01
C GLY A 494 3.36 9.95 5.64
N LEU A 495 2.36 9.50 4.87
CA LEU A 495 2.28 8.14 4.31
C LEU A 495 2.96 8.01 2.95
N GLN A 496 3.42 9.12 2.36
CA GLN A 496 4.19 9.09 1.13
C GLN A 496 5.67 8.89 1.43
N GLY A 497 6.31 8.09 0.60
CA GLY A 497 7.75 7.95 0.62
C GLY A 497 8.25 6.83 -0.27
N HIS A 498 9.54 6.87 -0.53
CA HIS A 498 10.27 5.82 -1.23
C HIS A 498 11.23 5.21 -0.22
N VAL A 499 10.67 4.29 0.57
CA VAL A 499 11.39 3.58 1.63
C VAL A 499 11.41 2.11 1.26
N PHE A 500 12.62 1.58 1.18
CA PHE A 500 12.84 0.20 0.84
C PHE A 500 13.81 -0.43 1.83
N ALA A 501 13.60 -1.71 2.09
CA ALA A 501 14.48 -2.49 2.94
C ALA A 501 14.72 -3.86 2.33
N LEU A 502 15.90 -4.41 2.60
CA LEU A 502 16.24 -5.78 2.28
C LEU A 502 16.19 -6.60 3.55
N GLY A 503 15.51 -7.76 3.54
CA GLY A 503 15.35 -8.58 4.73
C GLY A 503 14.95 -10.02 4.48
N GLY A 504 14.69 -10.73 5.57
CA GLY A 504 14.32 -12.14 5.56
C GLY A 504 15.53 -13.08 5.45
N ALA A 505 15.27 -14.35 5.15
CA ALA A 505 16.33 -15.32 4.92
C ALA A 505 17.03 -15.04 3.60
N ALA A 506 18.36 -15.12 3.60
CA ALA A 506 19.14 -15.01 2.36
C ALA A 506 18.82 -16.20 1.43
N ASN A 507 18.74 -15.94 0.13
CA ASN A 507 18.62 -16.99 -0.88
C ASN A 507 19.96 -17.76 -1.05
N ALA A 508 20.00 -18.74 -1.94
CA ALA A 508 21.21 -19.53 -2.22
C ALA A 508 22.43 -18.71 -2.67
N ASN A 509 22.20 -17.50 -3.19
CA ASN A 509 23.25 -16.58 -3.63
C ASN A 509 23.67 -15.59 -2.53
N GLY A 510 23.01 -15.62 -1.36
CA GLY A 510 23.26 -14.68 -0.27
C GLY A 510 22.50 -13.34 -0.40
N ASP A 511 21.54 -13.23 -1.32
CA ASP A 511 20.71 -12.03 -1.47
C ASP A 511 19.44 -12.12 -0.60
N TYR A 512 18.98 -10.97 -0.12
CA TYR A 512 17.77 -10.82 0.71
C TYR A 512 16.59 -10.33 -0.13
N GLN A 513 15.36 -10.55 0.37
CA GLN A 513 14.14 -10.11 -0.31
C GLN A 513 13.96 -8.59 -0.20
N LEU A 514 13.48 -7.96 -1.28
CA LEU A 514 13.17 -6.54 -1.33
C LEU A 514 11.76 -6.26 -0.84
N PHE A 515 11.67 -5.37 0.15
CA PHE A 515 10.41 -4.86 0.68
C PHE A 515 10.29 -3.36 0.47
N ARG A 516 9.07 -2.89 0.27
CA ARG A 516 8.69 -1.47 0.24
C ARG A 516 7.78 -1.17 1.42
N TRP A 517 8.05 -0.07 2.11
CA TRP A 517 7.17 0.40 3.18
C TRP A 517 5.92 1.07 2.59
N THR A 518 4.76 0.80 3.18
CA THR A 518 3.46 1.26 2.69
C THR A 518 2.95 2.51 3.41
N GLY A 519 3.69 2.98 4.42
CA GLY A 519 3.27 3.98 5.40
C GLY A 519 2.78 3.35 6.71
N TYR A 520 2.34 2.08 6.65
CA TYR A 520 1.86 1.30 7.80
C TYR A 520 2.59 -0.06 7.89
N ASP A 521 2.76 -0.72 6.75
CA ASP A 521 3.20 -2.10 6.64
C ASP A 521 4.32 -2.29 5.63
N TRP A 522 4.72 -3.54 5.37
CA TRP A 522 5.74 -3.92 4.39
C TRP A 522 5.16 -4.80 3.29
N TYR A 523 5.54 -4.49 2.06
CA TYR A 523 5.15 -5.23 0.88
C TYR A 523 6.37 -5.82 0.17
N ASN A 524 6.34 -7.13 -0.11
CA ASN A 524 7.40 -7.81 -0.85
C ASN A 524 7.29 -7.51 -2.35
N VAL A 525 8.32 -6.86 -2.89
CA VAL A 525 8.38 -6.41 -4.29
C VAL A 525 8.63 -7.56 -5.27
N GLY A 526 9.09 -8.72 -4.78
CA GLY A 526 9.43 -9.88 -5.60
C GLY A 526 10.82 -9.82 -6.23
N ALA A 527 11.68 -8.91 -5.75
CA ALA A 527 13.09 -8.81 -6.13
C ALA A 527 13.99 -9.22 -4.95
N THR A 528 15.27 -9.47 -5.23
CA THR A 528 16.26 -9.76 -4.19
C THR A 528 17.52 -8.94 -4.40
N GLY A 529 18.23 -8.58 -3.33
CA GLY A 529 19.48 -7.83 -3.40
C GLY A 529 20.32 -7.98 -2.13
N TYR A 530 21.55 -7.53 -2.18
CA TYR A 530 22.51 -7.51 -1.07
C TYR A 530 22.67 -6.12 -0.48
N THR A 531 22.76 -5.07 -1.31
CA THR A 531 22.61 -3.68 -0.88
C THR A 531 21.57 -2.96 -1.73
N ILE A 532 21.11 -1.81 -1.24
CA ILE A 532 20.07 -1.02 -1.90
C ILE A 532 20.36 0.47 -1.85
N ALA A 533 19.95 1.18 -2.89
CA ALA A 533 19.78 2.64 -2.91
C ALA A 533 18.46 2.99 -3.60
N VAL A 534 18.05 4.26 -3.53
CA VAL A 534 16.82 4.75 -4.17
C VAL A 534 17.17 6.06 -4.87
N ASP A 535 16.79 6.19 -6.14
CA ASP A 535 17.02 7.44 -6.89
C ASP A 535 15.95 8.50 -6.60
N ASN A 536 16.12 9.69 -7.16
CA ASN A 536 15.23 10.81 -6.83
C ASN A 536 13.82 10.65 -7.43
N GLU A 537 13.66 9.78 -8.42
CA GLU A 537 12.37 9.36 -8.98
C GLU A 537 11.68 8.30 -8.12
N GLY A 538 12.41 7.75 -7.14
CA GLY A 538 11.90 6.75 -6.21
C GLY A 538 12.11 5.31 -6.64
N HIS A 539 12.91 5.09 -7.69
CA HIS A 539 13.22 3.77 -8.19
C HIS A 539 14.32 3.12 -7.33
N PRO A 540 14.13 1.87 -6.87
CA PRO A 540 15.18 1.15 -6.15
C PRO A 540 16.28 0.66 -7.10
N TRP A 541 17.50 0.71 -6.60
CA TRP A 541 18.71 0.14 -7.20
C TRP A 541 19.26 -0.92 -6.28
N LEU A 542 19.65 -2.07 -6.81
CA LEU A 542 20.15 -3.20 -6.05
C LEU A 542 21.55 -3.56 -6.50
N THR A 543 22.42 -3.88 -5.54
CA THR A 543 23.60 -4.72 -5.82
C THR A 543 23.29 -6.15 -5.39
N LYS A 544 23.81 -7.12 -6.11
CA LYS A 544 23.77 -8.55 -5.73
C LYS A 544 25.02 -8.93 -4.97
N LYS A 545 24.99 -10.06 -4.25
CA LYS A 545 26.18 -10.57 -3.54
C LYS A 545 27.37 -10.84 -4.48
N ASN A 546 27.10 -11.23 -5.73
CA ASN A 546 28.10 -11.44 -6.78
C ASN A 546 28.57 -10.12 -7.46
N GLY A 547 28.09 -8.97 -6.97
CA GLY A 547 28.39 -7.63 -7.44
C GLY A 547 27.53 -7.09 -8.58
N ASP A 548 26.61 -7.87 -9.18
CA ASP A 548 25.75 -7.35 -10.26
C ASP A 548 24.92 -6.16 -9.78
N ILE A 549 24.70 -5.18 -10.67
CA ILE A 549 23.95 -3.95 -10.36
C ILE A 549 22.67 -3.92 -11.17
N TYR A 550 21.53 -3.77 -10.50
CA TYR A 550 20.22 -3.68 -11.13
C TYR A 550 19.54 -2.36 -10.80
N ARG A 551 18.95 -1.71 -11.80
CA ARG A 551 18.07 -0.55 -11.64
C ARG A 551 16.62 -0.95 -11.94
N ASN A 552 15.66 -0.53 -11.11
CA ASN A 552 14.25 -0.64 -11.47
C ASN A 552 13.79 0.55 -12.32
N LEU A 553 12.96 0.30 -13.34
CA LEU A 553 12.43 1.34 -14.24
C LEU A 553 10.90 1.51 -14.13
N SER A 554 10.26 0.93 -13.11
CA SER A 554 8.79 0.73 -13.07
C SER A 554 8.10 1.02 -11.73
N LEU A 555 8.86 1.22 -10.65
CA LEU A 555 8.40 1.24 -9.25
C LEU A 555 8.25 2.62 -8.60
#